data_AF-A0A2V5KZ27-F1
#
_entry.id   AF-A0A2V5KZ27-F1
#
_cell.length_a   1.000
_cell.length_b   1.000
_cell.length_c   1.000
_cell.angle_alpha   90.00
_cell.angle_beta   90.00
_cell.angle_gamma   90.00
#
_symmetry.space_group_name_H-M   'P 1'
#
loop_
_entity.id
_entity.type
_entity.pdbx_description
1 polymer ?
#
loop_
_entity_poly.entity_id
_entity_poly.type
_entity_poly.pdbx_seq_one_letter_code
_entity_poly.pdbx_strand_id
1 'polypeptide(L)' 'MRIVALANQKGGVGKTTTAVNLGAALAELGHRILLVDLDPQANATSSFGLQGTDGISLYDPLLGGASITEKILPTR' A
#
# COMPACT_ATOMS: atom_id res chain seq x y z
N MET A 1 -14.52 9.61 -0.94
CA MET A 1 -13.29 8.79 -1.05
C MET A 1 -13.53 7.73 -2.11
N ARG A 2 -12.62 7.53 -3.06
CA ARG A 2 -12.73 6.47 -4.08
C ARG A 2 -11.74 5.36 -3.74
N ILE A 3 -12.20 4.11 -3.74
CA ILE A 3 -11.38 2.93 -3.43
C ILE A 3 -11.24 2.11 -4.71
N VAL A 4 -10.02 1.75 -5.07
CA VAL A 4 -9.70 0.93 -6.24
C VAL A 4 -8.86 -0.26 -5.77
N ALA A 5 -9.34 -1.48 -6.02
CA ALA A 5 -8.63 -2.71 -5.69
C ALA A 5 -7.97 -3.31 -6.93
N LEU A 6 -6.67 -3.62 -6.83
CA LEU A 6 -5.90 -4.25 -7.89
C LEU A 6 -5.79 -5.75 -7.57
N ALA A 7 -6.73 -6.54 -8.10
CA ALA A 7 -6.87 -7.96 -7.77
C ALA A 7 -6.72 -8.86 -9.00
N ASN A 8 -5.97 -9.95 -8.83
CA ASN A 8 -5.80 -11.04 -9.79
C ASN A 8 -5.17 -12.24 -9.06
N GLN A 9 -5.76 -13.42 -9.18
CA GLN A 9 -5.33 -14.66 -8.54
C GLN A 9 -3.97 -15.15 -9.02
N LYS A 10 -3.53 -14.78 -10.23
CA LYS A 10 -2.24 -15.17 -10.76
C LYS A 10 -1.13 -14.29 -10.18
N GLY A 11 -0.07 -14.92 -9.67
CA GLY A 11 1.17 -14.25 -9.27
C GLY A 11 1.93 -13.69 -10.48
N GLY A 12 2.69 -12.60 -10.30
CA GLY A 12 3.57 -12.06 -11.34
C GLY A 12 2.88 -11.32 -12.49
N VAL A 13 1.60 -10.96 -12.37
CA VAL A 13 0.82 -10.26 -13.42
C VAL A 13 0.85 -8.73 -13.31
N GLY A 14 1.74 -8.17 -12.49
CA GLY A 14 1.93 -6.72 -12.39
C GLY A 14 1.02 -5.98 -11.41
N LYS A 15 0.23 -6.65 -10.55
CA LYS A 15 -0.67 -5.99 -9.57
C LYS A 15 0.02 -4.90 -8.74
N THR A 16 1.12 -5.25 -8.08
CA THR A 16 1.91 -4.33 -7.26
C THR A 16 2.49 -3.20 -8.09
N THR A 17 3.08 -3.53 -9.25
CA THR A 17 3.64 -2.56 -10.19
C THR A 17 2.58 -1.53 -10.62
N THR A 18 1.38 -2.00 -10.98
CA THR A 18 0.26 -1.13 -11.33
C THR A 18 -0.18 -0.28 -10.14
N ALA A 19 -0.34 -0.86 -8.94
CA ALA A 19 -0.80 -0.14 -7.77
C ALA A 19 0.16 1.00 -7.37
N VAL A 20 1.47 0.72 -7.33
CA VAL A 20 2.51 1.71 -6.99
C VAL A 20 2.56 2.83 -8.03
N ASN A 21 2.66 2.49 -9.33
CA ASN A 21 2.81 3.50 -10.38
C ASN A 21 1.52 4.29 -10.62
N LEU A 22 0.34 3.67 -10.50
CA LEU A 22 -0.92 4.40 -10.55
C LEU A 22 -1.04 5.39 -9.39
N GLY A 23 -0.65 4.97 -8.18
CA GLY A 23 -0.61 5.84 -7.01
C GLY A 23 0.32 7.03 -7.21
N ALA A 24 1.55 6.78 -7.67
CA ALA A 24 2.53 7.82 -7.97
C ALA A 24 2.02 8.80 -9.04
N ALA A 25 1.53 8.30 -10.17
CA ALA A 25 1.00 9.15 -11.24
C ALA A 25 -0.19 10.01 -10.78
N LEU A 26 -1.10 9.46 -9.96
CA LEU A 26 -2.20 10.25 -9.40
C LEU A 26 -1.71 11.30 -8.41
N ALA A 27 -0.69 10.99 -7.60
CA ALA A 27 -0.07 11.94 -6.69
C ALA A 27 0.60 13.10 -7.45
N GLU A 28 1.31 12.81 -8.54
CA GLU A 28 1.90 13.82 -9.44
C GLU A 28 0.84 14.75 -10.07
N LEU A 29 -0.36 14.24 -10.32
CA LEU A 29 -1.51 15.02 -10.77
C LEU A 29 -2.19 15.83 -9.64
N GLY A 30 -1.64 15.82 -8.42
CA GLY A 30 -2.11 16.59 -7.27
C GLY A 30 -3.23 15.93 -6.47
N HIS A 31 -3.52 14.65 -6.70
CA HIS A 31 -4.50 13.92 -5.90
C HIS A 31 -3.88 13.42 -4.59
N ARG A 32 -4.63 13.52 -3.48
CA ARG A 32 -4.28 12.83 -2.22
C ARG A 32 -4.57 11.35 -2.34
N ILE A 33 -3.54 10.52 -2.21
CA ILE A 33 -3.61 9.07 -2.36
C ILE A 33 -3.24 8.39 -1.04
N LEU A 34 -3.80 7.22 -0.80
CA LEU A 34 -3.33 6.25 0.17
C LEU A 34 -3.13 4.92 -0.57
N LEU A 35 -1.91 4.40 -0.56
CA LEU A 35 -1.63 3.06 -1.04
C LEU A 35 -1.72 2.08 0.14
N VAL A 36 -2.44 0.98 -0.05
CA VAL A 36 -2.66 -0.05 0.97
C VAL A 36 -2.08 -1.37 0.46
N ASP A 37 -1.05 -1.89 1.13
CA ASP A 37 -0.36 -3.13 0.76
C ASP A 37 -0.98 -4.34 1.49
N LEU A 38 -1.88 -5.05 0.82
CA LEU A 38 -2.55 -6.24 1.35
C LEU A 38 -1.86 -7.56 0.95
N ASP A 39 -0.64 -7.51 0.42
CA ASP A 39 0.15 -8.70 0.10
C ASP A 39 1.15 -8.98 1.24
N PRO A 40 1.13 -10.16 1.88
CA PRO A 40 2.13 -10.52 2.91
C PRO A 40 3.59 -10.44 2.45
N GLN A 41 3.86 -10.44 1.13
CA GLN A 41 5.20 -10.24 0.58
C GLN A 41 5.68 -8.78 0.65
N ALA A 42 4.81 -7.83 0.97
CA ALA A 42 5.12 -6.42 1.18
C ALA A 42 5.85 -5.74 -0.01
N ASN A 43 5.58 -6.18 -1.24
CA ASN A 43 6.27 -5.67 -2.44
C ASN A 43 5.96 -4.19 -2.72
N ALA A 44 4.74 -3.72 -2.40
CA ALA A 44 4.41 -2.30 -2.59
C ALA A 44 5.15 -1.46 -1.54
N THR A 45 5.14 -1.91 -0.29
CA THR A 45 5.90 -1.31 0.82
C THR A 45 7.39 -1.20 0.50
N SER A 46 7.98 -2.29 -0.04
CA SER A 46 9.37 -2.35 -0.47
C SER A 46 9.70 -1.36 -1.60
N SER A 47 8.75 -1.11 -2.51
CA SER A 47 8.93 -0.13 -3.60
C SER A 47 9.15 1.30 -3.10
N PHE A 48 8.76 1.61 -1.86
CA PHE A 48 9.03 2.89 -1.19
C PHE A 48 10.20 2.84 -0.21
N GLY A 49 10.94 1.73 -0.14
CA GLY A 49 12.05 1.55 0.80
C GLY A 49 11.62 1.42 2.27
N LEU A 50 10.34 1.09 2.52
CA LEU A 50 9.76 1.03 3.87
C LEU A 50 9.74 -0.39 4.47
N GLN A 51 10.22 -1.39 3.73
CA GLN A 51 10.24 -2.78 4.18
C GLN A 51 11.15 -2.94 5.40
N GLY A 52 10.64 -3.62 6.44
CA GLY A 52 11.37 -3.84 7.70
C GLY A 52 11.34 -2.66 8.68
N THR A 53 10.58 -1.61 8.38
CA THR A 53 10.34 -0.55 9.37
C THR A 53 9.45 -1.09 10.49
N ASP A 54 9.92 -0.97 11.72
CA ASP A 54 9.18 -1.42 12.90
C ASP A 54 7.81 -0.76 13.00
N GLY A 55 6.80 -1.56 13.28
CA GLY A 55 5.44 -1.11 13.50
C GLY A 55 4.63 -0.82 12.23
N ILE A 56 5.18 -0.98 11.02
CA ILE A 56 4.41 -0.91 9.76
C ILE A 56 3.85 -2.29 9.42
N SER A 57 2.58 -2.51 9.71
CA SER A 57 1.85 -3.67 9.20
C SER A 57 0.35 -3.41 9.22
N LEU A 58 -0.35 -3.90 8.20
CA LEU A 58 -1.82 -3.97 8.20
C LEU A 58 -2.35 -5.11 9.06
N TYR A 59 -1.50 -6.04 9.49
CA TYR A 59 -1.92 -7.21 10.25
C TYR A 59 -2.67 -6.83 11.53
N ASP A 60 -2.08 -6.01 12.42
CA ASP A 60 -2.73 -5.65 13.69
C ASP A 60 -4.04 -4.86 13.50
N PRO A 61 -4.12 -3.84 12.62
CA PRO A 61 -5.39 -3.17 12.34
C PRO A 61 -6.47 -4.07 11.75
N LEU A 62 -6.12 -5.03 10.89
CA LEU A 62 -7.08 -5.99 10.34
C LEU A 62 -7.67 -6.91 11.41
N LEU A 63 -6.92 -7.19 12.47
CA LEU A 63 -7.38 -7.95 13.63
C LEU A 63 -8.06 -7.09 14.70
N GLY A 64 -8.15 -5.76 14.50
CA GLY A 64 -8.70 -4.82 15.47
C GLY A 64 -7.78 -4.52 16.67
N GLY A 65 -6.50 -4.89 16.59
CA GLY A 65 -5.52 -4.68 17.65
C GLY A 65 -4.85 -3.30 17.65
N ALA A 66 -5.03 -2.51 16.59
CA ALA A 66 -4.47 -1.15 16.47
C ALA A 66 -5.34 -0.30 15.53
N SER A 67 -5.21 1.04 15.61
CA SER A 67 -5.86 1.90 14.62
C SER A 67 -5.09 1.88 13.31
N ILE A 68 -5.80 1.72 12.17
CA ILE A 68 -5.16 1.81 10.85
C ILE A 68 -4.54 3.20 10.60
N THR A 69 -5.09 4.26 11.21
CA THR A 69 -4.59 5.63 11.03
C THR A 69 -3.20 5.84 11.63
N GLU A 70 -2.85 5.05 12.66
CA GLU A 70 -1.53 5.08 13.31
C GLU A 70 -0.47 4.36 12.46
N LYS A 71 -0.89 3.61 11.45
CA LYS A 71 -0.02 2.82 10.57
C LYS A 71 0.23 3.50 9.21
N ILE A 72 -0.32 4.69 9.00
CA ILE A 72 -0.13 5.45 7.75
C ILE A 72 1.22 6.16 7.81
N LEU A 73 2.07 5.92 6.81
CA LEU A 73 3.32 6.66 6.64
C LEU A 73 3.25 7.61 5.45
N PRO A 74 3.87 8.80 5.55
CA PRO A 74 4.05 9.67 4.41
C PRO A 74 5.09 9.09 3.45
N THR A 75 4.80 9.18 2.15
CA THR A 75 5.76 8.93 1.08
C THR A 75 6.10 10.25 0.39
N ARG A 76 7.27 10.31 -0.26
CA ARG A 76 7.66 11.45 -1.10
C ARG A 76 6.92 11.44 -2.43
#